data_AF-A0A1Z8V786-F1
#
_entry.id   AF-A0A1Z8V786-F1
#
_cell.length_a   1.000
_cell.length_b   1.000
_cell.length_c   1.000
_cell.angle_alpha   90.00
_cell.angle_beta   90.00
_cell.angle_gamma   90.00
#
_symmetry.space_group_name_H-M   'P 1'
#
loop_
_entity.id
_entity.type
_entity.pdbx_description
1 polymer ?
#
loop_
_entity_poly.entity_id
_entity_poly.type
_entity_poly.pdbx_seq_one_letter_code
_entity_poly.pdbx_strand_id
1 'polypeptide(L)'
;GEAASRSTVSAGAFSNGIDLSTDNVITFEVTDNVTGAIRNESLTLGSTSGSVSFSDYVDLVATAANAAFLADGFTFSGAGTGSSLTLTMVPAGDYTVAISGTSVTQGLGAAVSASGTPSNMDGFVFESMNDVATEMNAEFAAAGLGLVAAYSRGGDTFTFSVTDGRADSSNTLAFSGADLATVGFTGNLSAVGGGTEPTETVRYVSQIDISTRDQALLAMTVVDAALETLAANRGALGAVANRLEATISNLMNISENTSESMSRVMDADFAAESTRLARAQILQEASVAMLAQANASAQSVLKLLQ
;
A
#
# COMPACT_ATOMS: atom_id res chain seq x y z
N GLY A 1 29.25 -17.79 9.82
CA GLY A 1 30.03 -18.59 8.85
C GLY A 1 30.95 -19.52 9.60
N GLU A 2 31.32 -20.65 9.00
CA GLU A 2 32.29 -21.59 9.60
C GLU A 2 33.65 -20.91 9.80
N ALA A 3 34.30 -21.21 10.94
CA ALA A 3 35.60 -20.63 11.30
C ALA A 3 36.68 -21.12 10.32
N ALA A 4 37.21 -20.20 9.51
CA ALA A 4 38.34 -20.47 8.63
C ALA A 4 39.65 -20.45 9.43
N SER A 5 40.10 -21.63 9.87
CA SER A 5 41.42 -21.88 10.48
C SER A 5 42.56 -21.62 9.49
N ARG A 6 43.76 -21.30 10.00
CA ARG A 6 45.03 -21.91 9.54
C ARG A 6 46.17 -21.73 10.55
N SER A 7 46.53 -22.81 11.26
CA SER A 7 47.93 -23.15 11.55
C SER A 7 48.16 -24.59 11.11
N THR A 8 49.15 -24.83 10.24
CA THR A 8 49.46 -26.17 9.72
C THR A 8 50.73 -26.68 10.40
N VAL A 9 50.66 -27.82 11.08
CA VAL A 9 51.83 -28.53 11.64
C VAL A 9 52.15 -29.77 10.80
N SER A 10 53.45 -29.96 10.53
CA SER A 10 53.98 -31.04 9.69
C SER A 10 53.67 -32.43 10.27
N ALA A 11 53.28 -33.37 9.40
CA ALA A 11 52.70 -34.69 9.70
C ALA A 11 53.63 -35.73 10.38
N GLY A 12 54.71 -35.29 11.04
CA GLY A 12 55.69 -36.18 11.67
C GLY A 12 55.50 -36.45 13.18
N ALA A 13 54.65 -35.69 13.87
CA ALA A 13 54.59 -35.71 15.34
C ALA A 13 53.66 -36.79 15.96
N PHE A 14 52.81 -37.45 15.16
CA PHE A 14 51.69 -38.26 15.66
C PHE A 14 51.88 -39.79 15.63
N SER A 15 53.07 -40.30 15.28
CA SER A 15 53.25 -41.75 15.06
C SER A 15 52.91 -42.62 16.28
N ASN A 16 52.84 -42.04 17.49
CA ASN A 16 52.50 -42.72 18.74
C ASN A 16 51.28 -42.12 19.48
N GLY A 17 50.50 -41.23 18.85
CA GLY A 17 49.36 -40.55 19.49
C GLY A 17 49.74 -39.39 20.41
N ILE A 18 48.75 -38.76 21.05
CA ILE A 18 48.92 -37.68 22.04
C ILE A 18 49.03 -38.32 23.43
N ASP A 19 50.14 -38.08 24.12
CA ASP A 19 50.38 -38.58 25.48
C ASP A 19 49.66 -37.70 26.53
N LEU A 20 48.75 -38.33 27.27
CA LEU A 20 47.97 -37.74 28.36
C LEU A 20 48.41 -38.25 29.74
N SER A 21 49.44 -39.09 29.83
CA SER A 21 49.90 -39.69 31.09
C SER A 21 50.64 -38.71 32.00
N THR A 22 51.30 -37.70 31.42
CA THR A 22 52.07 -36.69 32.17
C THR A 22 51.23 -35.47 32.54
N ASP A 23 50.29 -35.09 31.67
CA ASP A 23 49.41 -33.94 31.85
C ASP A 23 48.19 -34.11 30.92
N ASN A 24 47.03 -34.30 31.54
CA ASN A 24 45.74 -34.41 30.86
C ASN A 24 44.86 -33.18 31.08
N VAL A 25 45.42 -32.07 31.54
CA VAL A 25 44.67 -30.83 31.77
C VAL A 25 44.95 -29.85 30.64
N ILE A 26 43.87 -29.26 30.10
CA ILE A 26 43.94 -28.18 29.13
C ILE A 26 43.23 -26.95 29.67
N THR A 27 43.66 -25.77 29.23
CA THR A 27 42.91 -24.53 29.44
C THR A 27 42.03 -24.30 28.24
N PHE A 28 40.74 -24.13 28.47
CA PHE A 28 39.73 -23.83 27.46
C PHE A 28 39.10 -22.48 27.77
N GLU A 29 39.14 -21.57 26.80
CA GLU A 29 38.67 -20.21 26.94
C GLU A 29 37.65 -19.88 25.86
N VAL A 30 36.56 -19.23 26.28
CA VAL A 30 35.55 -18.62 25.42
C VAL A 30 35.52 -17.12 25.74
N THR A 31 35.83 -16.31 24.73
CA THR A 31 35.73 -14.85 24.80
C THR A 31 34.58 -14.38 23.96
N ASP A 32 33.65 -13.62 24.54
CA ASP A 32 32.65 -12.85 23.82
C ASP A 32 33.27 -11.54 23.35
N ASN A 33 33.50 -11.40 22.05
CA ASN A 33 34.17 -10.24 21.47
C ASN A 33 33.25 -9.00 21.46
N VAL A 34 31.94 -9.16 21.64
CA VAL A 34 30.95 -8.07 21.70
C VAL A 34 30.92 -7.46 23.09
N THR A 35 30.79 -8.30 24.12
CA THR A 35 30.68 -7.84 25.51
C THR A 35 32.04 -7.71 26.21
N GLY A 36 33.08 -8.35 25.66
CA GLY A 36 34.40 -8.45 26.28
C GLY A 36 34.45 -9.45 27.44
N ALA A 37 33.38 -10.24 27.66
CA ALA A 37 33.35 -11.23 28.72
C ALA A 37 34.25 -12.44 28.36
N ILE A 38 35.05 -12.89 29.33
CA ILE A 38 35.94 -14.04 29.17
C ILE A 38 35.54 -15.12 30.18
N ARG A 39 35.35 -16.34 29.69
CA ARG A 39 35.17 -17.53 30.53
C ARG A 39 36.28 -18.52 30.23
N ASN A 40 37.08 -18.84 31.23
CA ASN A 40 38.16 -19.81 31.15
C ASN A 40 37.93 -20.95 32.14
N GLU A 41 38.26 -22.17 31.73
CA GLU A 41 38.15 -23.36 32.57
C GLU A 41 39.35 -24.28 32.34
N SER A 42 39.79 -24.93 33.42
CA SER A 42 40.78 -26.01 33.34
C SER A 42 40.05 -27.34 33.18
N LEU A 43 40.15 -27.93 31.99
CA LEU A 43 39.45 -29.16 31.64
C LEU A 43 40.37 -30.37 31.80
N THR A 44 39.97 -31.34 32.62
CA THR A 44 40.65 -32.63 32.71
C THR A 44 40.09 -33.59 31.65
N LEU A 45 40.96 -34.06 30.76
CA LEU A 45 40.60 -35.02 29.72
C LEU A 45 40.53 -36.43 30.31
N GLY A 46 39.33 -37.02 30.30
CA GLY A 46 39.03 -38.33 30.89
C GLY A 46 39.47 -39.51 30.03
N SER A 47 40.79 -39.71 29.86
CA SER A 47 41.34 -40.90 29.20
C SER A 47 41.82 -41.94 30.22
N THR A 48 41.53 -43.22 29.97
CA THR A 48 42.12 -44.37 30.68
C THR A 48 43.40 -44.88 30.01
N SER A 49 43.72 -44.38 28.81
CA SER A 49 44.91 -44.74 28.03
C SER A 49 45.98 -43.65 28.15
N GLY A 50 47.24 -44.06 28.26
CA GLY A 50 48.39 -43.15 28.34
C GLY A 50 48.58 -42.31 27.07
N SER A 51 48.27 -42.88 25.89
CA SER A 51 48.27 -42.13 24.63
C SER A 51 46.98 -42.40 23.84
N VAL A 52 46.45 -41.36 23.19
CA VAL A 52 45.20 -41.41 22.41
C VAL A 52 45.42 -40.97 20.96
N SER A 53 44.54 -41.40 20.05
CA SER A 53 44.58 -40.90 18.66
C SER A 53 44.18 -39.41 18.63
N PHE A 54 44.54 -38.71 17.55
CA PHE A 54 44.13 -37.31 17.38
C PHE A 54 42.60 -37.15 17.34
N SER A 55 41.88 -38.09 16.72
CA SER A 55 40.41 -38.07 16.69
C SER A 55 39.83 -38.24 18.10
N ASP A 56 40.29 -39.25 18.85
CA ASP A 56 39.80 -39.50 20.21
C ASP A 56 40.14 -38.33 21.14
N TYR A 57 41.31 -37.70 20.95
CA TYR A 57 41.68 -36.50 21.68
C TYR A 57 40.68 -35.36 21.45
N VAL A 58 40.28 -35.12 20.20
CA VAL A 58 39.31 -34.08 19.86
C VAL A 58 37.94 -34.37 20.49
N ASP A 59 37.51 -35.63 20.51
CA ASP A 59 36.28 -36.05 21.18
C ASP A 59 36.34 -35.86 22.69
N LEU A 60 37.48 -36.16 23.31
CA LEU A 60 37.72 -35.92 24.74
C LEU A 60 37.68 -34.42 25.08
N VAL A 61 38.27 -33.57 24.24
CA VAL A 61 38.22 -32.10 24.40
C VAL A 61 36.79 -31.61 24.29
N ALA A 62 36.04 -32.01 23.26
CA ALA A 62 34.64 -31.61 23.08
C ALA A 62 33.76 -32.09 24.24
N THR A 63 33.96 -33.31 24.72
CA THR A 63 33.22 -33.87 25.86
C THR A 63 33.49 -33.09 27.14
N ALA A 64 34.76 -32.81 27.45
CA ALA A 64 35.14 -32.04 28.63
C ALA A 64 34.64 -30.59 28.55
N ALA A 65 34.70 -29.96 27.37
CA ALA A 65 34.19 -28.60 27.16
C ALA A 65 32.66 -28.54 27.34
N ASN A 66 31.92 -29.49 26.77
CA ASN A 66 30.46 -29.57 27.00
C ASN A 66 30.12 -29.75 28.47
N ALA A 67 30.85 -30.59 29.21
CA ALA A 67 30.61 -30.77 30.64
C ALA A 67 30.82 -29.48 31.45
N ALA A 68 31.80 -28.66 31.08
CA ALA A 68 32.14 -27.43 31.80
C ALA A 68 31.23 -26.23 31.44
N PHE A 69 30.85 -26.09 30.16
CA PHE A 69 30.21 -24.88 29.65
C PHE A 69 28.71 -25.03 29.32
N LEU A 70 28.12 -26.21 29.49
CA LEU A 70 26.69 -26.44 29.21
C LEU A 70 25.76 -25.55 30.05
N ALA A 71 26.13 -25.26 31.30
CA ALA A 71 25.35 -24.38 32.17
C ALA A 71 25.34 -22.91 31.68
N ASP A 72 26.35 -22.51 30.92
CA ASP A 72 26.45 -21.19 30.29
C ASP A 72 25.77 -21.15 28.91
N GLY A 73 25.17 -22.26 28.47
CA GLY A 73 24.45 -22.36 27.20
C GLY A 73 25.34 -22.66 25.99
N PHE A 74 26.62 -23.00 26.21
CA PHE A 74 27.52 -23.35 25.12
C PHE A 74 27.61 -24.87 24.92
N THR A 75 27.63 -25.28 23.65
CA THR A 75 27.95 -26.65 23.26
C THR A 75 29.03 -26.66 22.19
N PHE A 76 29.83 -27.71 22.18
CA PHE A 76 31.01 -27.88 21.33
C PHE A 76 30.98 -29.23 20.63
N SER A 77 31.34 -29.25 19.35
CA SER A 77 31.61 -30.46 18.60
C SER A 77 32.95 -30.32 17.89
N GLY A 78 33.74 -31.38 17.88
CA GLY A 78 35.07 -31.39 17.28
C GLY A 78 35.15 -32.44 16.17
N ALA A 79 35.94 -32.15 15.14
CA ALA A 79 36.36 -33.12 14.15
C ALA A 79 37.86 -32.99 13.93
N GLY A 80 38.58 -34.12 14.01
CA GLY A 80 40.01 -34.19 13.74
C GLY A 80 40.29 -35.07 12.52
N THR A 81 40.89 -34.52 11.47
CA THR A 81 41.39 -35.31 10.32
C THR A 81 42.83 -34.93 10.00
N GLY A 82 43.75 -35.90 10.09
CA GLY A 82 45.18 -35.64 9.88
C GLY A 82 45.70 -34.59 10.86
N SER A 83 46.24 -33.48 10.35
CA SER A 83 46.74 -32.34 11.15
C SER A 83 45.71 -31.20 11.30
N SER A 84 44.44 -31.41 10.96
CA SER A 84 43.40 -30.38 11.00
C SER A 84 42.39 -30.65 12.09
N LEU A 85 42.17 -29.65 12.94
CA LEU A 85 41.12 -29.58 13.95
C LEU A 85 40.04 -28.60 13.49
N THR A 86 38.80 -29.07 13.43
CA THR A 86 37.60 -28.25 13.35
C THR A 86 36.88 -28.32 14.68
N LEU A 87 36.62 -27.18 15.31
CA LEU A 87 35.81 -27.08 16.52
C LEU A 87 34.64 -26.15 16.22
N THR A 88 33.42 -26.66 16.37
CA THR A 88 32.18 -25.93 16.16
C THR A 88 31.51 -25.69 17.50
N MET A 89 31.18 -24.42 17.76
CA MET A 89 30.50 -23.96 18.97
C MET A 89 29.07 -23.51 18.65
N VAL A 90 28.13 -23.78 19.55
CA VAL A 90 26.76 -23.27 19.51
C VAL A 90 26.42 -22.62 20.86
N PRO A 91 25.79 -21.43 20.91
CA PRO A 91 25.35 -20.61 19.77
C PRO A 91 26.50 -20.05 18.92
N ALA A 92 26.25 -19.90 17.61
CA ALA A 92 27.16 -19.20 16.71
C ALA A 92 27.13 -17.69 17.01
N GLY A 93 28.28 -17.02 16.90
CA GLY A 93 28.39 -15.59 17.18
C GLY A 93 29.84 -15.10 17.10
N ASP A 94 30.04 -13.84 17.51
CA ASP A 94 31.37 -13.23 17.61
C ASP A 94 32.08 -13.69 18.89
N TYR A 95 32.36 -14.99 18.95
CA TYR A 95 33.08 -15.64 20.02
C TYR A 95 34.47 -16.05 19.55
N THR A 96 35.47 -15.83 20.39
CA THR A 96 36.80 -16.44 20.21
C THR A 96 36.93 -17.62 21.15
N VAL A 97 37.18 -18.80 20.61
CA VAL A 97 37.51 -20.01 21.38
C VAL A 97 39.00 -20.24 21.31
N ALA A 98 39.66 -20.40 22.45
CA ALA A 98 41.07 -20.70 22.55
C ALA A 98 41.33 -21.93 23.42
N ILE A 99 42.24 -22.79 22.96
CA ILE A 99 42.71 -23.96 23.69
C ILE A 99 44.22 -23.92 23.84
N SER A 100 44.70 -24.24 25.03
CA SER A 100 46.13 -24.32 25.34
C SER A 100 46.42 -25.41 26.36
N GLY A 101 47.67 -25.87 26.42
CA GLY A 101 48.09 -26.97 27.28
C GLY A 101 49.25 -27.75 26.68
N THR A 102 49.84 -28.63 27.48
CA THR A 102 50.94 -29.49 27.03
C THR A 102 50.45 -30.49 25.98
N SER A 103 49.32 -31.16 26.22
CA SER A 103 48.65 -32.07 25.28
C SER A 103 48.16 -31.36 24.02
N VAL A 104 47.69 -30.11 24.12
CA VAL A 104 47.36 -29.25 22.96
C VAL A 104 48.60 -28.96 22.14
N THR A 105 49.73 -28.64 22.77
CA THR A 105 51.00 -28.36 22.07
C THR A 105 51.56 -29.63 21.42
N GLN A 106 51.41 -30.80 22.05
CA GLN A 106 51.73 -32.08 21.45
C GLN A 106 50.83 -32.38 20.23
N GLY A 107 49.54 -32.07 20.34
CA GLY A 107 48.52 -32.35 19.33
C GLY A 107 48.48 -31.37 18.15
N LEU A 108 48.77 -30.09 18.38
CA LEU A 108 48.54 -28.97 17.45
C LEU A 108 49.79 -28.09 17.27
N GLY A 109 50.92 -28.43 17.91
CA GLY A 109 52.20 -27.73 17.83
C GLY A 109 52.29 -26.43 18.62
N ALA A 110 51.17 -25.80 18.98
CA ALA A 110 51.08 -24.60 19.81
C ALA A 110 49.66 -24.47 20.38
N ALA A 111 49.44 -23.43 21.21
CA ALA A 111 48.10 -22.98 21.53
C ALA A 111 47.36 -22.54 20.25
N VAL A 112 46.06 -22.83 20.18
CA VAL A 112 45.22 -22.57 19.01
C VAL A 112 44.02 -21.74 19.44
N SER A 113 43.65 -20.75 18.62
CA SER A 113 42.41 -20.01 18.77
C SER A 113 41.70 -19.89 17.43
N ALA A 114 40.38 -19.78 17.49
CA ALA A 114 39.52 -19.53 16.35
C ALA A 114 38.41 -18.55 16.77
N SER A 115 38.15 -17.55 15.94
CA SER A 115 37.06 -16.61 16.14
C SER A 115 35.92 -16.90 15.15
N GLY A 116 34.69 -16.91 15.66
CA GLY A 116 33.49 -16.76 14.87
C GLY A 116 33.31 -15.31 14.43
N THR A 117 32.52 -15.09 13.39
CA THR A 117 32.06 -13.74 13.03
C THR A 117 30.69 -13.48 13.67
N PRO A 118 30.38 -12.24 14.04
CA PRO A 118 29.05 -11.89 14.53
C PRO A 118 28.02 -12.31 13.49
N SER A 119 27.11 -13.21 13.86
CA SER A 119 25.84 -13.30 13.17
C SER A 119 25.05 -12.06 13.61
N ASN A 120 25.06 -11.02 12.78
CA ASN A 120 24.28 -9.80 13.02
C ASN A 120 22.76 -10.05 13.03
N MET A 121 22.33 -11.26 12.69
CA MET A 121 20.93 -11.64 12.60
C MET A 121 20.69 -12.95 13.34
N ASP A 122 19.46 -13.10 13.83
CA ASP A 122 18.85 -14.30 14.39
C ASP A 122 18.89 -15.51 13.42
N GLY A 123 20.09 -16.01 13.10
CA GLY A 123 20.30 -17.16 12.21
C GLY A 123 20.22 -16.88 10.70
N PHE A 124 20.01 -15.65 10.26
CA PHE A 124 19.97 -15.30 8.83
C PHE A 124 21.32 -14.77 8.36
N VAL A 125 22.08 -15.59 7.63
CA VAL A 125 23.23 -15.08 6.87
C VAL A 125 22.70 -14.59 5.53
N PHE A 126 22.75 -13.29 5.27
CA PHE A 126 22.53 -12.76 3.93
C PHE A 126 23.79 -12.98 3.09
N GLU A 127 23.82 -14.07 2.31
CA GLU A 127 24.90 -14.38 1.37
C GLU A 127 24.82 -13.52 0.11
N SER A 128 23.65 -12.93 -0.14
CA SER A 128 23.38 -12.08 -1.30
C SER A 128 22.31 -11.02 -1.01
N MET A 129 22.24 -10.00 -1.87
CA MET A 129 21.13 -9.03 -1.88
C MET A 129 19.78 -9.67 -2.24
N ASN A 130 19.78 -10.87 -2.82
CA ASN A 130 18.55 -11.63 -3.05
C ASN A 130 17.99 -12.19 -1.74
N ASP A 131 18.87 -12.53 -0.78
CA ASP A 131 18.46 -13.00 0.55
C ASP A 131 17.86 -11.86 1.35
N VAL A 132 18.45 -10.67 1.25
CA VAL A 132 17.88 -9.43 1.81
C VAL A 132 16.49 -9.16 1.25
N ALA A 133 16.29 -9.26 -0.07
CA ALA A 133 14.98 -9.09 -0.68
C ALA A 133 13.96 -10.14 -0.20
N THR A 134 14.41 -11.38 -0.01
CA THR A 134 13.58 -12.49 0.48
C THR A 134 13.10 -12.22 1.91
N GLU A 135 14.00 -11.79 2.78
CA GLU A 135 13.68 -11.51 4.18
C GLU A 135 12.79 -10.27 4.34
N MET A 136 13.06 -9.22 3.57
CA MET A 136 12.17 -8.06 3.52
C MET A 136 10.74 -8.46 3.10
N ASN A 137 10.59 -9.37 2.14
CA ASN A 137 9.28 -9.86 1.73
C ASN A 137 8.59 -10.70 2.82
N ALA A 138 9.36 -11.49 3.58
CA ALA A 138 8.84 -12.23 4.73
C ALA A 138 8.31 -11.27 5.81
N GLU A 139 9.05 -10.20 6.11
CA GLU A 139 8.65 -9.15 7.03
C GLU A 139 7.42 -8.36 6.55
N PHE A 140 7.34 -8.02 5.26
CA PHE A 140 6.13 -7.39 4.70
C PHE A 140 4.90 -8.28 4.84
N ALA A 141 5.04 -9.58 4.55
CA ALA A 141 3.96 -10.53 4.71
C ALA A 141 3.54 -10.68 6.20
N ALA A 142 4.51 -10.75 7.11
CA ALA A 142 4.25 -10.82 8.56
C ALA A 142 3.54 -9.56 9.08
N ALA A 143 3.89 -8.38 8.55
CA ALA A 143 3.22 -7.11 8.83
C ALA A 143 1.87 -6.94 8.12
N GLY A 144 1.46 -7.89 7.26
CA GLY A 144 0.24 -7.80 6.48
C GLY A 144 0.26 -6.71 5.41
N LEU A 145 1.44 -6.31 4.95
CA LEU A 145 1.62 -5.32 3.90
C LEU A 145 1.63 -6.03 2.53
N GLY A 146 0.80 -5.57 1.60
CA GLY A 146 0.87 -6.00 0.20
C GLY A 146 2.02 -5.35 -0.55
N LEU A 147 3.26 -5.55 -0.09
CA LEU A 147 4.47 -5.06 -0.71
C LEU A 147 5.38 -6.22 -1.09
N VAL A 148 6.06 -6.09 -2.22
CA VAL A 148 7.10 -7.01 -2.67
C VAL A 148 8.33 -6.20 -3.07
N ALA A 149 9.45 -6.45 -2.41
CA ALA A 149 10.77 -6.02 -2.81
C ALA A 149 11.42 -7.02 -3.75
N ALA A 150 12.10 -6.50 -4.77
CA ALA A 150 12.94 -7.25 -5.68
C ALA A 150 14.27 -6.50 -5.85
N TYR A 151 15.38 -7.24 -5.88
CA TYR A 151 16.69 -6.70 -6.17
C TYR A 151 17.14 -7.06 -7.59
N SER A 152 17.62 -6.08 -8.34
CA SER A 152 18.20 -6.28 -9.67
C SER A 152 19.71 -6.07 -9.62
N ARG A 153 20.48 -7.15 -9.84
CA ARG A 153 21.95 -7.08 -10.00
C ARG A 153 22.39 -6.23 -11.19
N GLY A 154 21.55 -6.09 -12.21
CA GLY A 154 21.90 -5.36 -13.43
C GLY A 154 21.99 -3.84 -13.24
N GLY A 155 21.40 -3.31 -12.17
CA GLY A 155 21.42 -1.88 -11.84
C GLY A 155 21.65 -1.58 -10.38
N ASP A 156 22.07 -2.57 -9.58
CA ASP A 156 22.22 -2.50 -8.12
C ASP A 156 21.04 -1.80 -7.42
N THR A 157 19.83 -2.11 -7.87
CA THR A 157 18.62 -1.38 -7.48
C THR A 157 17.64 -2.29 -6.76
N PHE A 158 17.07 -1.78 -5.67
CA PHE A 158 15.88 -2.34 -5.06
C PHE A 158 14.63 -1.72 -5.68
N THR A 159 13.69 -2.57 -6.07
CA THR A 159 12.36 -2.18 -6.55
C THR A 159 11.33 -2.65 -5.55
N PHE A 160 10.46 -1.73 -5.11
CA PHE A 160 9.34 -2.04 -4.23
C PHE A 160 8.05 -1.93 -5.04
N SER A 161 7.31 -3.03 -5.11
CA SER A 161 6.03 -3.13 -5.82
C SER A 161 4.91 -3.33 -4.81
N VAL A 162 3.90 -2.47 -4.88
CA VAL A 162 2.67 -2.65 -4.10
C VAL A 162 1.80 -3.68 -4.85
N THR A 163 1.53 -4.81 -4.21
CA THR A 163 0.76 -5.94 -4.75
C THR A 163 -0.68 -6.02 -4.20
N ASP A 164 -0.98 -5.25 -3.15
CA ASP A 164 -2.34 -5.09 -2.61
C ASP A 164 -2.70 -3.61 -2.45
N GLY A 165 -3.96 -3.29 -2.72
CA GLY A 165 -4.48 -1.92 -2.77
C GLY A 165 -5.74 -1.88 -3.61
N ARG A 166 -6.71 -1.04 -3.23
CA ARG A 166 -7.91 -0.85 -4.07
C ARG A 166 -7.47 -0.28 -5.41
N ALA A 167 -7.87 -0.95 -6.51
CA ALA A 167 -7.85 -0.31 -7.81
C ALA A 167 -8.51 1.08 -7.69
N ASP A 168 -7.89 2.08 -8.30
CA ASP A 168 -8.32 3.50 -8.28
C ASP A 168 -8.25 4.21 -6.92
N SER A 169 -7.41 3.74 -5.99
CA SER A 169 -7.08 4.47 -4.76
C SER A 169 -5.69 5.14 -4.86
N SER A 170 -5.58 6.36 -4.32
CA SER A 170 -4.32 7.09 -4.28
C SER A 170 -3.30 6.38 -3.40
N ASN A 171 -2.27 5.76 -4.01
CA ASN A 171 -1.10 5.26 -3.29
C ASN A 171 -0.12 6.42 -3.06
N THR A 172 -0.03 6.92 -1.83
CA THR A 172 0.88 8.02 -1.47
C THR A 172 2.20 7.49 -0.91
N LEU A 173 3.32 7.82 -1.55
CA LEU A 173 4.65 7.59 -0.99
C LEU A 173 5.10 8.86 -0.24
N ALA A 174 5.12 8.79 1.10
CA ALA A 174 5.45 9.93 1.96
C ALA A 174 6.85 9.77 2.57
N PHE A 175 7.67 10.82 2.48
CA PHE A 175 8.97 10.91 3.13
C PHE A 175 8.91 12.04 4.19
N SER A 176 9.54 11.85 5.36
CA SER A 176 9.61 12.87 6.42
C SER A 176 11.01 12.94 7.04
N GLY A 177 11.50 14.15 7.32
CA GLY A 177 12.80 14.38 7.96
C GLY A 177 13.42 15.71 7.52
N ALA A 178 14.25 16.32 8.37
CA ALA A 178 14.90 17.61 8.05
C ALA A 178 15.93 17.50 6.91
N ASP A 179 16.45 16.30 6.66
CA ASP A 179 17.51 16.03 5.66
C ASP A 179 16.97 15.65 4.27
N LEU A 180 15.66 15.82 4.00
CA LEU A 180 15.07 15.53 2.68
C LEU A 180 15.58 16.42 1.54
N ALA A 181 16.34 17.48 1.84
CA ALA A 181 16.92 18.38 0.84
C ALA A 181 17.87 17.70 -0.15
N THR A 182 18.41 16.51 0.19
CA THR A 182 19.28 15.72 -0.69
C THR A 182 18.54 14.65 -1.50
N VAL A 183 17.22 14.47 -1.29
CA VAL A 183 16.42 13.53 -2.07
C VAL A 183 16.14 14.16 -3.44
N GLY A 184 17.05 13.90 -4.39
CA GLY A 184 16.89 14.25 -5.79
C GLY A 184 16.71 12.99 -6.64
N PHE A 185 15.67 12.96 -7.46
CA PHE A 185 15.57 11.97 -8.53
C PHE A 185 16.47 12.44 -9.68
N THR A 186 17.56 11.73 -9.95
CA THR A 186 18.49 12.04 -11.06
C THR A 186 17.95 11.61 -12.43
N GLY A 187 16.76 11.02 -12.48
CA GLY A 187 16.05 10.60 -13.69
C GLY A 187 14.54 10.83 -13.61
N ASN A 188 13.79 10.34 -14.60
CA ASN A 188 12.33 10.46 -14.64
C ASN A 188 11.67 9.63 -13.53
N LEU A 189 10.84 10.27 -12.70
CA LEU A 189 9.89 9.58 -11.85
C LEU A 189 8.73 9.07 -12.73
N SER A 190 8.65 7.75 -12.93
CA SER A 190 7.58 7.10 -13.69
C SER A 190 6.67 6.32 -12.74
N ALA A 191 5.41 6.74 -12.64
CA ALA A 191 4.37 5.99 -11.95
C ALA A 191 3.60 5.18 -13.01
N VAL A 192 3.85 3.86 -13.07
CA VAL A 192 3.05 2.94 -13.89
C VAL A 192 2.04 2.26 -12.99
N GLY A 193 0.94 2.97 -12.70
CA GLY A 193 -0.24 2.37 -12.09
C GLY A 193 -1.03 1.62 -13.16
N GLY A 194 -1.21 0.31 -12.99
CA GLY A 194 -1.97 -0.55 -13.89
C GLY A 194 -3.48 -0.28 -13.81
N GLY A 195 -3.97 0.54 -14.72
CA GLY A 195 -5.36 0.66 -15.15
C GLY A 195 -5.37 0.94 -16.64
N THR A 196 -6.46 0.63 -17.34
CA THR A 196 -6.61 0.63 -18.82
C THR A 196 -6.31 1.97 -19.52
N GLU A 197 -5.93 3.02 -18.79
CA GLU A 197 -5.57 4.31 -19.35
C GLU A 197 -4.11 4.63 -18.99
N PRO A 198 -3.12 4.35 -19.87
CA PRO A 198 -1.75 4.78 -19.65
C PRO A 198 -1.76 6.30 -19.62
N THR A 199 -1.43 6.90 -18.48
CA THR A 199 -1.04 8.31 -18.32
C THR A 199 -1.58 9.20 -19.44
N GLU A 200 -2.88 9.42 -19.46
CA GLU A 200 -3.39 10.69 -19.94
C GLU A 200 -2.81 11.70 -18.92
N THR A 201 -1.57 12.16 -19.16
CA THR A 201 -1.22 13.51 -18.79
C THR A 201 -2.39 14.32 -19.32
N VAL A 202 -3.27 14.80 -18.45
CA VAL A 202 -4.39 15.66 -18.84
C VAL A 202 -3.75 16.89 -19.47
N ARG A 203 -3.48 16.81 -20.78
CA ARG A 203 -2.94 17.89 -21.58
C ARG A 203 -4.16 18.68 -21.94
N TYR A 204 -4.29 19.85 -21.33
CA TYR A 204 -5.20 20.85 -21.84
C TYR A 204 -4.89 21.07 -23.33
N VAL A 205 -5.90 21.42 -24.13
CA VAL A 205 -5.69 21.78 -25.55
C VAL A 205 -4.59 22.84 -25.69
N SER A 206 -4.42 23.71 -24.69
CA SER A 206 -3.35 24.73 -24.60
C SER A 206 -1.93 24.19 -24.47
N GLN A 207 -1.78 22.90 -24.11
CA GLN A 207 -0.50 22.22 -23.91
C GLN A 207 -0.20 21.26 -25.05
N ILE A 208 -0.94 21.26 -26.16
CA ILE A 208 -0.63 20.40 -27.30
C ILE A 208 0.73 20.79 -27.92
N ASP A 209 1.57 19.79 -28.15
CA ASP A 209 2.84 19.91 -28.88
C ASP A 209 2.79 18.90 -30.02
N ILE A 210 3.24 19.30 -31.21
CA ILE A 210 3.26 18.50 -32.44
C ILE A 210 4.67 18.37 -33.03
N SER A 211 5.69 18.76 -32.25
CA SER A 211 7.09 18.82 -32.72
C SER A 211 7.70 17.44 -33.01
N THR A 212 7.13 16.37 -32.44
CA THR A 212 7.53 14.98 -32.72
C THR A 212 6.35 14.11 -33.16
N ARG A 213 6.63 12.99 -33.83
CA ARG A 213 5.61 12.05 -34.32
C ARG A 213 4.73 11.50 -33.19
N ASP A 214 5.32 11.15 -32.07
CA ASP A 214 4.60 10.55 -30.95
C ASP A 214 3.72 11.59 -30.24
N GLN A 215 4.21 12.82 -30.08
CA GLN A 215 3.39 13.92 -29.55
C GLN A 215 2.25 14.31 -30.50
N ALA A 216 2.44 14.21 -31.82
CA ALA A 216 1.37 14.46 -32.78
C ALA A 216 0.26 13.40 -32.72
N LEU A 217 0.60 12.12 -32.50
CA LEU A 217 -0.41 11.08 -32.28
C LEU A 217 -1.20 11.31 -30.98
N LEU A 218 -0.52 11.72 -29.91
CA LEU A 218 -1.16 12.10 -28.65
C LEU A 218 -2.02 13.38 -28.79
N ALA A 219 -1.59 14.34 -29.60
CA ALA A 219 -2.38 15.53 -29.88
C ALA A 219 -3.72 15.19 -30.55
N MET A 220 -3.74 14.19 -31.44
CA MET A 220 -4.97 13.72 -32.07
C MET A 220 -5.95 13.16 -31.05
N THR A 221 -5.49 12.32 -30.11
CA THR A 221 -6.37 11.72 -29.08
C THR A 221 -6.96 12.79 -28.16
N VAL A 222 -6.15 13.76 -27.73
CA VAL A 222 -6.60 14.90 -26.90
C VAL A 222 -7.65 15.74 -27.62
N VAL A 223 -7.44 16.02 -28.91
CA VAL A 223 -8.40 16.80 -29.72
C VAL A 223 -9.69 16.03 -29.93
N ASP A 224 -9.63 14.73 -30.23
CA ASP A 224 -10.82 13.90 -30.42
C ASP A 224 -11.68 13.85 -29.15
N ALA A 225 -11.06 13.67 -27.97
CA ALA A 225 -11.75 13.71 -26.69
C ALA A 225 -12.39 15.09 -26.40
N ALA A 226 -11.68 16.17 -26.73
CA ALA A 226 -12.21 17.53 -26.58
C ALA A 226 -13.40 17.78 -27.52
N LEU A 227 -13.34 17.27 -28.76
CA LEU A 227 -14.44 17.36 -29.72
C LEU A 227 -15.64 16.53 -29.30
N GLU A 228 -15.43 15.34 -28.74
CA GLU A 228 -16.51 14.51 -28.20
C GLU A 228 -17.22 15.22 -27.04
N THR A 229 -16.45 15.81 -26.12
CA THR A 229 -17.01 16.61 -25.02
C THR A 229 -17.82 17.80 -25.54
N LEU A 230 -17.32 18.51 -26.55
CA LEU A 230 -18.04 19.61 -27.18
C LEU A 230 -19.33 19.13 -27.87
N ALA A 231 -19.28 18.00 -28.58
CA ALA A 231 -20.44 17.40 -29.23
C ALA A 231 -21.51 16.99 -28.21
N ALA A 232 -21.10 16.38 -27.09
CA ALA A 232 -22.00 16.02 -25.99
C ALA A 232 -22.68 17.26 -25.39
N ASN A 233 -21.92 18.32 -25.12
CA ASN A 233 -22.46 19.59 -24.63
C ASN A 233 -23.45 20.22 -25.62
N ARG A 234 -23.13 20.22 -26.93
CA ARG A 234 -24.04 20.70 -27.97
C ARG A 234 -25.31 19.85 -28.06
N GLY A 235 -25.19 18.54 -27.91
CA GLY A 235 -26.34 17.62 -27.84
C GLY A 235 -27.25 17.94 -26.65
N ALA A 236 -26.67 18.15 -25.47
CA ALA A 236 -27.42 18.53 -24.26
C ALA A 236 -28.13 19.88 -24.44
N LEU A 237 -27.45 20.90 -24.98
CA LEU A 237 -28.06 22.20 -25.27
C LEU A 237 -29.18 22.09 -26.31
N GLY A 238 -29.00 21.26 -27.36
CA GLY A 238 -30.05 20.98 -28.34
C GLY A 238 -31.27 20.30 -27.72
N ALA A 239 -31.07 19.34 -26.81
CA ALA A 239 -32.16 18.72 -26.08
C ALA A 239 -32.92 19.72 -25.18
N VAL A 240 -32.20 20.64 -24.53
CA VAL A 240 -32.81 21.72 -23.75
C VAL A 240 -33.61 22.66 -24.64
N ALA A 241 -33.09 23.04 -25.82
CA ALA A 241 -33.81 23.87 -26.79
C ALA A 241 -35.13 23.21 -27.24
N ASN A 242 -35.11 21.91 -27.57
CA ASN A 242 -36.32 21.17 -27.93
C ASN A 242 -37.36 21.15 -26.80
N ARG A 243 -36.91 20.98 -25.54
CA ARG A 243 -37.80 21.03 -24.37
C ARG A 243 -38.39 22.43 -24.18
N LEU A 244 -37.60 23.48 -24.38
CA LEU A 244 -38.07 24.86 -24.28
C LEU A 244 -39.13 25.14 -25.36
N GLU A 245 -38.89 24.74 -26.60
CA GLU A 245 -39.84 24.91 -27.70
C GLU A 245 -41.16 24.15 -27.47
N ALA A 246 -41.08 22.90 -27.01
CA ALA A 246 -42.26 22.12 -26.63
C ALA A 246 -43.03 22.76 -25.47
N THR A 247 -42.32 23.28 -24.46
CA THR A 247 -42.93 23.97 -23.32
C THR A 247 -43.62 25.27 -23.76
N ILE A 248 -42.98 26.04 -24.63
CA ILE A 248 -43.54 27.28 -25.19
C ILE A 248 -44.81 26.96 -25.99
N SER A 249 -44.78 25.97 -26.88
CA SER A 249 -45.96 25.55 -27.65
C SER A 249 -47.12 25.12 -26.74
N ASN A 250 -46.83 24.32 -25.71
CA ASN A 250 -47.84 23.91 -24.74
C ASN A 250 -48.41 25.11 -23.94
N LEU A 251 -47.56 26.04 -23.49
CA LEU A 251 -48.00 27.23 -22.77
C LEU A 251 -48.82 28.17 -23.65
N MET A 252 -48.48 28.31 -24.94
CA MET A 252 -49.29 29.08 -25.89
C MET A 252 -50.69 28.46 -26.05
N ASN A 253 -50.78 27.14 -26.22
CA ASN A 253 -52.07 26.44 -26.28
C ASN A 253 -52.89 26.61 -24.99
N ILE A 254 -52.25 26.51 -23.82
CA ILE A 254 -52.94 26.74 -22.54
C ILE A 254 -53.44 28.17 -22.43
N SER A 255 -52.62 29.15 -22.84
CA SER A 255 -52.98 30.57 -22.84
C SER A 255 -54.19 30.85 -23.74
N GLU A 256 -54.20 30.29 -24.96
CA GLU A 256 -55.31 30.42 -25.90
C GLU A 256 -56.60 29.80 -25.35
N ASN A 257 -56.54 28.55 -24.88
CA ASN A 257 -57.69 27.87 -24.28
C ASN A 257 -58.22 28.58 -23.02
N THR A 258 -57.33 29.15 -22.21
CA THR A 258 -57.71 29.91 -21.00
C THR A 258 -58.38 31.22 -21.39
N SER A 259 -57.83 31.93 -22.38
CA SER A 259 -58.42 33.16 -22.93
C SER A 259 -59.81 32.91 -23.52
N GLU A 260 -59.98 31.85 -24.31
CA GLU A 260 -61.30 31.47 -24.85
C GLU A 260 -62.29 31.09 -23.74
N SER A 261 -61.85 30.33 -22.73
CA SER A 261 -62.71 29.95 -21.61
C SER A 261 -63.13 31.16 -20.81
N MET A 262 -62.22 32.12 -20.59
CA MET A 262 -62.52 33.40 -19.94
C MET A 262 -63.49 34.23 -20.78
N SER A 263 -63.32 34.30 -22.11
CA SER A 263 -64.27 34.95 -23.01
C SER A 263 -65.66 34.33 -22.89
N ARG A 264 -65.78 32.99 -22.91
CA ARG A 264 -67.06 32.29 -22.76
C ARG A 264 -67.75 32.60 -21.43
N VAL A 265 -67.00 32.65 -20.33
CA VAL A 265 -67.53 33.02 -19.00
C VAL A 265 -67.96 34.48 -18.98
N MET A 266 -67.11 35.40 -19.45
CA MET A 266 -67.43 36.83 -19.50
C MET A 266 -68.65 37.12 -20.39
N ASP A 267 -68.75 36.47 -21.54
CA ASP A 267 -69.89 36.63 -22.47
C ASP A 267 -71.19 36.08 -21.84
N ALA A 268 -71.12 34.96 -21.12
CA ALA A 268 -72.27 34.40 -20.40
C ALA A 268 -72.73 35.30 -19.25
N ASP A 269 -71.78 35.81 -18.45
CA ASP A 269 -72.06 36.73 -17.35
C ASP A 269 -72.62 38.07 -17.88
N PHE A 270 -72.05 38.59 -18.96
CA PHE A 270 -72.55 39.80 -19.62
C PHE A 270 -73.95 39.60 -20.18
N ALA A 271 -74.24 38.46 -20.81
CA ALA A 271 -75.57 38.12 -21.30
C ALA A 271 -76.59 38.00 -20.15
N ALA A 272 -76.21 37.37 -19.03
CA ALA A 272 -77.06 37.22 -17.85
C ALA A 272 -77.37 38.58 -17.20
N GLU A 273 -76.36 39.43 -17.00
CA GLU A 273 -76.53 40.75 -16.40
C GLU A 273 -77.29 41.71 -17.34
N SER A 274 -77.00 41.68 -18.64
CA SER A 274 -77.75 42.45 -19.64
C SER A 274 -79.24 42.05 -19.67
N THR A 275 -79.54 40.75 -19.53
CA THR A 275 -80.93 40.26 -19.44
C THR A 275 -81.59 40.69 -18.14
N ARG A 276 -80.89 40.67 -17.00
CA ARG A 276 -81.39 41.20 -15.73
C ARG A 276 -81.67 42.69 -15.82
N LEU A 277 -80.76 43.46 -16.40
CA LEU A 277 -80.90 44.90 -16.61
C LEU A 277 -82.09 45.21 -17.51
N ALA A 278 -82.20 44.54 -18.66
CA ALA A 278 -83.33 44.69 -19.57
C ALA A 278 -84.65 44.31 -18.90
N ARG A 279 -84.70 43.21 -18.14
CA ARG A 279 -85.88 42.81 -17.36
C ARG A 279 -86.25 43.85 -16.31
N ALA A 280 -85.26 44.42 -15.61
CA ALA A 280 -85.49 45.46 -14.62
C ALA A 280 -86.06 46.74 -15.26
N GLN A 281 -85.53 47.14 -16.42
CA GLN A 281 -86.04 48.28 -17.20
C GLN A 281 -87.48 48.04 -17.69
N ILE A 282 -87.77 46.87 -18.27
CA ILE A 282 -89.13 46.51 -18.71
C ILE A 282 -90.10 46.47 -17.53
N LEU A 283 -89.70 45.93 -16.37
CA LEU A 283 -90.53 45.93 -15.17
C LEU A 283 -90.80 47.35 -14.64
N GLN A 284 -89.81 48.26 -14.72
CA GLN A 284 -90.00 49.66 -14.35
C GLN A 284 -90.99 50.34 -15.30
N GLU A 285 -90.84 50.18 -16.61
CA GLU A 285 -91.78 50.72 -17.62
C GLU A 285 -93.19 50.13 -17.47
N ALA A 286 -93.30 48.82 -17.27
CA ALA A 286 -94.58 48.14 -17.03
C ALA A 286 -95.22 48.58 -15.70
N SER A 287 -94.43 48.80 -14.64
CA SER A 287 -94.96 49.31 -13.36
C SER A 287 -95.52 50.73 -13.51
N VAL A 288 -94.84 51.59 -14.28
CA VAL A 288 -95.32 52.93 -14.60
C VAL A 288 -96.60 52.87 -15.44
N ALA A 289 -96.66 52.02 -16.47
CA ALA A 289 -97.86 51.83 -17.30
C ALA A 289 -99.03 51.22 -16.51
N MET A 290 -98.78 50.23 -15.65
CA MET A 290 -99.78 49.62 -14.78
C MET A 290 -100.31 50.61 -13.73
N LEU A 291 -99.44 51.41 -13.12
CA LEU A 291 -99.85 52.51 -12.23
C LEU A 291 -100.71 53.53 -12.98
N ALA A 292 -100.32 53.91 -14.20
CA ALA A 292 -101.11 54.82 -15.03
C ALA A 292 -102.49 54.23 -15.37
N GLN A 293 -102.57 52.94 -15.74
CA GLN A 293 -103.82 52.25 -16.05
C GLN A 293 -104.71 52.04 -14.82
N ALA A 294 -104.13 51.66 -13.68
CA ALA A 294 -104.86 51.51 -12.42
C ALA A 294 -105.46 52.84 -11.97
N ASN A 295 -104.67 53.92 -12.02
CA ASN A 295 -105.16 55.27 -11.72
C ASN A 295 -106.28 55.71 -12.68
N ALA A 296 -106.15 55.45 -13.98
CA ALA A 296 -107.19 55.76 -14.96
C ALA A 296 -108.50 54.96 -14.74
N SER A 297 -108.37 53.67 -14.40
CA SER A 297 -109.52 52.81 -14.08
C SER A 297 -110.20 53.21 -12.77
N ALA A 298 -109.44 53.57 -11.73
CA ALA A 298 -109.98 54.05 -10.46
C ALA A 298 -110.80 55.34 -10.64
N GLN A 299 -110.32 56.26 -11.47
CA GLN A 299 -111.08 57.47 -11.85
C GLN A 299 -112.35 57.15 -12.64
N SER A 300 -112.32 56.10 -13.48
CA SER A 300 -113.49 55.65 -14.24
C SER A 300 -114.56 55.00 -13.35
N VAL A 301 -114.15 54.30 -12.29
CA VAL A 301 -115.09 53.75 -11.29
C VAL A 301 -115.69 54.84 -10.41
N LEU A 302 -114.91 55.85 -10.02
CA LEU A 302 -115.46 57.01 -9.30
C LEU A 302 -116.54 57.75 -10.11
N LYS A 303 -116.43 57.76 -11.44
CA LYS A 303 -117.45 58.31 -12.34
C LYS A 303 -118.73 57.47 -12.42
N LEU A 304 -118.69 56.18 -12.06
CA LEU A 304 -119.85 55.29 -12.05
C LEU A 304 -120.59 55.26 -10.71
N LEU A 305 -120.00 55.84 -9.66
CA LEU A 305 -120.58 55.98 -8.32
C LEU A 305 -121.12 57.38 -8.01
N GLN A 306 -121.10 58.27 -9.01
CA GLN A 306 -121.73 59.61 -8.99
C GLN A 306 -122.93 59.61 -9.93
#